data_AF-A0A0T6ZRM5-F1
#
_entry.id   AF-A0A0T6ZRM5-F1
#
_cell.length_a   1.000
_cell.length_b   1.000
_cell.length_c   1.000
_cell.angle_alpha   90.00
_cell.angle_beta   90.00
_cell.angle_gamma   90.00
#
_symmetry.space_group_name_H-M   'P 1'
#
loop_
_entity.id
_entity.type
_entity.pdbx_description
1 polymer ?
#
loop_
_entity_poly.entity_id
_entity_poly.type
_entity_poly.pdbx_seq_one_letter_code
_entity_poly.pdbx_strand_id
1 'polypeptide(L)'
;MTQQELDRSLFDFYKKWRSVYLVQGCGEGRYYVGVAADGKAVGGGTANSTITVSEAHGYGMLISVLMADFDPNARVVFDGMVRYFHDHPAKSDPGLMAWNQVKGCGNASAVAGDTSASDGDLDIAYALLLAHKKWGSSGDVNYRQEALKVIAAIRKHDIDADSHFVRIGDWVDDVDDGQYASTSRSSDFMVSHFKVFADKSGDPSWYQVRDETYSIMSAIRAKYSRNTALMPDFVVNLPSKPRPAAANFLEGANDGAYSWNAARYPWRVAVDYLLDGEPRALAALKPLNSWVVRATGGDPTKLADTYLLSGKPGSESGRNSVAFVSMLAVSASIEPSNQRWLNSLWANMSQRTIAAEDYYGNTLKLLAMITISGHWEKP
;
A
#
# COMPACT_ATOMS: atom_id res chain seq x y z
N MET A 1 4.24 22.66 14.46
CA MET A 1 3.67 23.15 13.19
C MET A 1 2.18 23.34 13.40
N THR A 2 1.60 24.35 12.78
CA THR A 2 0.14 24.55 12.74
C THR A 2 -0.49 23.64 11.68
N GLN A 3 -1.80 23.41 11.74
CA GLN A 3 -2.50 22.64 10.69
C GLN A 3 -2.31 23.29 9.31
N GLN A 4 -2.37 24.63 9.23
CA GLN A 4 -2.16 25.37 7.99
C GLN A 4 -0.76 25.13 7.39
N GLU A 5 0.28 24.98 8.22
CA GLU A 5 1.63 24.65 7.74
C GLU A 5 1.72 23.21 7.21
N LEU A 6 1.03 22.25 7.86
CA LEU A 6 0.95 20.87 7.39
C LEU A 6 0.22 20.79 6.05
N ASP A 7 -0.95 21.43 5.94
CA ASP A 7 -1.76 21.48 4.72
C ASP A 7 -1.01 22.15 3.57
N ARG A 8 -0.28 23.23 3.87
CA ARG A 8 0.54 23.92 2.86
C ARG A 8 1.65 23.02 2.34
N SER A 9 2.36 22.34 3.25
CA SER A 9 3.42 21.38 2.91
C SER A 9 2.87 20.24 2.05
N LEU A 10 1.74 19.66 2.45
CA LEU A 10 1.02 18.62 1.72
C LEU A 10 0.67 19.09 0.30
N PHE A 11 -0.03 20.21 0.17
CA PHE A 11 -0.49 20.70 -1.12
C PHE A 11 0.67 21.07 -2.06
N ASP A 12 1.74 21.66 -1.53
CA ASP A 12 2.93 21.98 -2.32
C ASP A 12 3.67 20.73 -2.81
N PHE A 13 3.70 19.66 -2.02
CA PHE A 13 4.28 18.38 -2.47
C PHE A 13 3.35 17.63 -3.44
N TYR A 14 2.03 17.62 -3.18
CA TYR A 14 1.02 17.04 -4.06
C TYR A 14 1.11 17.60 -5.49
N LYS A 15 1.19 18.94 -5.66
CA LYS A 15 1.32 19.55 -6.99
C LYS A 15 2.57 19.06 -7.74
N LYS A 16 3.69 18.89 -7.03
CA LYS A 16 4.93 18.37 -7.61
C LYS A 16 4.74 16.92 -8.02
N TRP A 17 4.22 16.08 -7.13
CA TRP A 17 3.94 14.67 -7.41
C TRP A 17 3.04 14.51 -8.64
N ARG A 18 1.93 15.26 -8.68
CA ARG A 18 0.99 15.27 -9.81
C ARG A 18 1.68 15.68 -11.12
N SER A 19 2.56 16.68 -11.08
CA SER A 19 3.25 17.14 -12.30
C SER A 19 4.24 16.13 -12.90
N VAL A 20 4.72 15.17 -12.10
CA VAL A 20 5.68 14.16 -12.55
C VAL A 20 4.98 12.84 -12.83
N TYR A 21 4.17 12.36 -11.88
CA TYR A 21 3.68 10.97 -11.88
C TYR A 21 2.26 10.81 -12.41
N LEU A 22 1.42 11.84 -12.41
CA LEU A 22 0.07 11.71 -12.98
C LEU A 22 0.14 11.88 -14.50
N VAL A 23 -0.09 10.79 -15.23
CA VAL A 23 0.01 10.77 -16.69
C VAL A 23 -1.37 10.60 -17.29
N GLN A 24 -1.71 11.47 -18.25
CA GLN A 24 -2.83 11.25 -19.15
C GLN A 24 -2.33 10.49 -20.38
N GLY A 25 -2.82 9.28 -20.61
CA GLY A 25 -2.33 8.40 -21.68
C GLY A 25 -3.13 7.11 -21.78
N CYS A 26 -2.81 6.27 -22.78
CA CYS A 26 -3.54 5.03 -23.07
C CYS A 26 -5.01 5.26 -23.47
N GLY A 27 -5.24 6.33 -24.23
CA GLY A 27 -6.54 6.71 -24.78
C GLY A 27 -7.05 8.03 -24.20
N GLU A 28 -8.05 8.61 -24.86
CA GLU A 28 -8.59 9.91 -24.47
C GLU A 28 -9.25 9.84 -23.09
N GLY A 29 -8.88 10.77 -22.21
CA GLY A 29 -9.45 10.87 -20.87
C GLY A 29 -9.06 9.74 -19.91
N ARG A 30 -8.05 8.92 -20.20
CA ARG A 30 -7.48 7.94 -19.26
C ARG A 30 -6.32 8.54 -18.49
N TYR A 31 -6.22 8.18 -17.21
CA TYR A 31 -5.11 8.58 -16.35
C TYR A 31 -4.53 7.36 -15.66
N TYR A 32 -3.23 7.38 -15.40
CA TYR A 32 -2.51 6.39 -14.61
C TYR A 32 -1.34 7.04 -13.86
N VAL A 33 -0.71 6.31 -12.96
CA VAL A 33 0.51 6.75 -12.27
C VAL A 33 1.75 6.23 -12.99
N GLY A 34 2.49 7.12 -13.62
CA GLY A 34 3.68 6.81 -14.39
C GLY A 34 4.88 6.43 -13.51
N VAL A 35 5.10 5.14 -13.24
CA VAL A 35 6.17 4.68 -12.32
C VAL A 35 7.59 4.97 -12.81
N ALA A 36 7.77 5.15 -14.13
CA ALA A 36 9.04 5.52 -14.76
C ALA A 36 9.08 6.99 -15.20
N ALA A 37 8.07 7.82 -14.85
CA ALA A 37 7.94 9.18 -15.36
C ALA A 37 9.02 10.15 -14.83
N ASP A 38 9.69 9.79 -13.74
CA ASP A 38 10.84 10.53 -13.20
C ASP A 38 12.19 10.10 -13.79
N GLY A 39 12.19 9.16 -14.74
CA GLY A 39 13.38 8.61 -15.40
C GLY A 39 14.25 7.72 -14.51
N LYS A 40 13.79 7.32 -13.32
CA LYS A 40 14.51 6.41 -12.43
C LYS A 40 14.12 4.95 -12.70
N ALA A 41 14.94 4.03 -12.18
CA ALA A 41 14.68 2.60 -12.32
C ALA A 41 13.41 2.20 -11.57
N VAL A 42 12.65 1.27 -12.15
CA VAL A 42 11.45 0.70 -11.54
C VAL A 42 11.80 -0.67 -10.97
N GLY A 43 11.53 -0.88 -9.69
CA GLY A 43 11.79 -2.15 -8.98
C GLY A 43 10.62 -3.14 -9.06
N GLY A 44 10.56 -4.07 -8.10
CA GLY A 44 9.38 -4.93 -7.86
C GLY A 44 9.12 -6.00 -8.93
N GLY A 45 10.16 -6.54 -9.57
CA GLY A 45 10.01 -7.59 -10.57
C GLY A 45 9.25 -7.16 -11.85
N THR A 46 9.12 -5.85 -12.07
CA THR A 46 8.39 -5.30 -13.21
C THR A 46 9.10 -5.56 -14.54
N ALA A 47 8.33 -5.55 -15.63
CA ALA A 47 8.90 -5.72 -16.97
C ALA A 47 9.72 -4.51 -17.42
N ASN A 48 10.59 -4.75 -18.41
CA ASN A 48 11.24 -3.65 -19.12
C ASN A 48 10.19 -2.74 -19.76
N SER A 49 10.41 -1.43 -19.68
CA SER A 49 9.48 -0.40 -20.20
C SER A 49 8.11 -0.38 -19.53
N THR A 50 7.98 -0.89 -18.29
CA THR A 50 6.78 -0.70 -17.47
C THR A 50 6.46 0.80 -17.34
N ILE A 51 5.21 1.15 -17.64
CA ILE A 51 4.68 2.51 -17.51
C ILE A 51 3.87 2.68 -16.22
N THR A 52 3.23 1.62 -15.74
CA THR A 52 2.48 1.61 -14.48
C THR A 52 2.29 0.18 -13.99
N VAL A 53 1.97 0.05 -12.71
CA VAL A 53 1.49 -1.18 -12.08
C VAL A 53 0.17 -0.92 -11.35
N SER A 54 -0.61 -1.96 -11.05
CA SER A 54 -1.88 -1.81 -10.32
C SER A 54 -1.69 -1.19 -8.93
N GLU A 55 -0.57 -1.45 -8.25
CA GLU A 55 -0.18 -0.77 -7.00
C GLU A 55 -0.17 0.75 -7.17
N ALA A 56 0.56 1.25 -8.17
CA ALA A 56 0.68 2.67 -8.47
C ALA A 56 -0.68 3.27 -8.83
N HIS A 57 -1.50 2.50 -9.55
CA HIS A 57 -2.85 2.91 -9.93
C HIS A 57 -3.77 3.06 -8.71
N GLY A 58 -3.77 2.09 -7.81
CA GLY A 58 -4.48 2.15 -6.53
C GLY A 58 -4.05 3.37 -5.70
N TYR A 59 -2.75 3.63 -5.59
CA TYR A 59 -2.23 4.83 -4.92
C TYR A 59 -2.73 6.12 -5.56
N GLY A 60 -2.69 6.21 -6.90
CA GLY A 60 -3.16 7.40 -7.60
C GLY A 60 -4.66 7.64 -7.42
N MET A 61 -5.47 6.57 -7.36
CA MET A 61 -6.91 6.69 -7.09
C MET A 61 -7.15 7.18 -5.66
N LEU A 62 -6.47 6.61 -4.65
CA LEU A 62 -6.51 7.08 -3.27
C LEU A 62 -6.11 8.56 -3.15
N ILE A 63 -4.96 8.93 -3.71
CA ILE A 63 -4.45 10.31 -3.69
C ILE A 63 -5.45 11.25 -4.36
N SER A 64 -6.02 10.87 -5.51
CA SER A 64 -6.94 11.73 -6.24
C SER A 64 -8.18 12.06 -5.41
N VAL A 65 -8.81 11.08 -4.78
CA VAL A 65 -10.02 11.34 -3.97
C VAL A 65 -9.71 12.02 -2.63
N LEU A 66 -8.61 11.66 -1.96
CA LEU A 66 -8.22 12.25 -0.67
C LEU A 66 -7.74 13.70 -0.81
N MET A 67 -7.28 14.10 -1.99
CA MET A 67 -6.87 15.48 -2.29
C MET A 67 -7.98 16.31 -2.94
N ALA A 68 -9.21 15.81 -3.02
CA ALA A 68 -10.31 16.47 -3.74
C ALA A 68 -10.72 17.84 -3.17
N ASP A 69 -10.46 18.11 -1.89
CA ASP A 69 -10.68 19.45 -1.30
C ASP A 69 -9.61 20.47 -1.72
N PHE A 70 -8.47 20.00 -2.24
CA PHE A 70 -7.34 20.81 -2.68
C PHE A 70 -7.22 20.89 -4.21
N ASP A 71 -7.65 19.86 -4.95
CA ASP A 71 -7.61 19.83 -6.42
C ASP A 71 -9.03 19.78 -7.01
N PRO A 72 -9.53 20.87 -7.63
CA PRO A 72 -10.84 20.88 -8.28
C PRO A 72 -10.93 19.91 -9.47
N ASN A 73 -9.80 19.43 -10.01
CA ASN A 73 -9.77 18.44 -11.10
C ASN A 73 -9.70 17.00 -10.60
N ALA A 74 -9.67 16.76 -9.28
CA ALA A 74 -9.55 15.43 -8.68
C ALA A 74 -10.55 14.43 -9.24
N ARG A 75 -11.81 14.83 -9.41
CA ARG A 75 -12.86 13.97 -9.95
C ARG A 75 -12.61 13.56 -11.40
N VAL A 76 -12.19 14.50 -12.26
CA VAL A 76 -11.89 14.22 -13.67
C VAL A 76 -10.75 13.21 -13.79
N VAL A 77 -9.71 13.39 -12.97
CA VAL A 77 -8.59 12.46 -12.89
C VAL A 77 -9.06 11.09 -12.42
N PHE A 78 -9.79 11.04 -11.30
CA PHE A 78 -10.29 9.79 -10.72
C PHE A 78 -11.16 9.01 -11.70
N ASP A 79 -12.13 9.66 -12.35
CA ASP A 79 -13.00 9.03 -13.36
C ASP A 79 -12.19 8.50 -14.55
N GLY A 80 -11.09 9.16 -14.91
CA GLY A 80 -10.20 8.66 -15.95
C GLY A 80 -9.28 7.53 -15.51
N MET A 81 -8.95 7.44 -14.22
CA MET A 81 -8.31 6.25 -13.66
C MET A 81 -9.27 5.05 -13.61
N VAL A 82 -10.57 5.28 -13.35
CA VAL A 82 -11.60 4.23 -13.46
C VAL A 82 -11.69 3.71 -14.90
N ARG A 83 -11.67 4.59 -15.91
CA ARG A 83 -11.63 4.18 -17.32
C ARG A 83 -10.37 3.40 -17.67
N TYR A 84 -9.20 3.84 -17.21
CA TYR A 84 -7.95 3.10 -17.41
C TYR A 84 -8.01 1.71 -16.78
N PHE A 85 -8.55 1.60 -15.57
CA PHE A 85 -8.78 0.32 -14.89
C PHE A 85 -9.69 -0.61 -15.71
N HIS A 86 -10.80 -0.09 -16.25
CA HIS A 86 -11.70 -0.86 -17.11
C HIS A 86 -11.05 -1.34 -18.42
N ASP A 87 -10.07 -0.61 -18.94
CA ASP A 87 -9.33 -0.98 -20.15
C ASP A 87 -8.28 -2.10 -19.88
N HIS A 88 -7.94 -2.37 -18.61
CA HIS A 88 -6.89 -3.34 -18.23
C HIS A 88 -7.36 -4.35 -17.17
N PRO A 89 -8.40 -5.15 -17.47
CA PRO A 89 -8.86 -6.19 -16.56
C PRO A 89 -7.79 -7.26 -16.38
N ALA A 90 -7.69 -7.81 -15.16
CA ALA A 90 -6.98 -9.07 -14.95
C ALA A 90 -7.70 -10.19 -15.71
N LYS A 91 -6.95 -11.21 -16.10
CA LYS A 91 -7.46 -12.35 -16.87
C LYS A 91 -8.52 -13.15 -16.12
N SER A 92 -8.43 -13.22 -14.78
CA SER A 92 -9.34 -13.97 -13.92
C SER A 92 -10.73 -13.32 -13.79
N ASP A 93 -10.78 -11.98 -13.77
CA ASP A 93 -12.00 -11.23 -13.49
C ASP A 93 -11.88 -9.76 -13.93
N PRO A 94 -12.89 -9.21 -14.65
CA PRO A 94 -12.91 -7.78 -14.99
C PRO A 94 -13.22 -6.87 -13.78
N GLY A 95 -13.36 -7.43 -12.57
CA GLY A 95 -13.35 -6.69 -11.31
C GLY A 95 -11.95 -6.50 -10.72
N LEU A 96 -10.89 -7.09 -11.29
CA LEU A 96 -9.50 -6.94 -10.87
C LEU A 96 -8.67 -6.29 -11.97
N MET A 97 -7.53 -5.71 -11.61
CA MET A 97 -6.65 -4.99 -12.54
C MET A 97 -5.45 -5.85 -12.91
N ALA A 98 -5.16 -5.93 -14.20
CA ALA A 98 -3.89 -6.47 -14.70
C ALA A 98 -2.72 -5.71 -14.05
N TRP A 99 -1.77 -6.42 -13.45
CA TRP A 99 -0.84 -5.80 -12.49
C TRP A 99 0.27 -4.97 -13.13
N ASN A 100 0.62 -5.19 -14.42
CA ASN A 100 1.75 -4.53 -15.06
C ASN A 100 1.48 -4.15 -16.53
N GLN A 101 1.52 -2.84 -16.82
CA GLN A 101 1.41 -2.32 -18.18
C GLN A 101 2.74 -1.73 -18.67
N VAL A 102 3.03 -1.92 -19.95
CA VAL A 102 4.24 -1.40 -20.61
C VAL A 102 3.93 -0.32 -21.64
N LYS A 103 4.96 0.36 -22.14
CA LYS A 103 4.85 1.33 -23.22
C LYS A 103 4.08 0.72 -24.41
N GLY A 104 3.05 1.43 -24.88
CA GLY A 104 2.08 0.90 -25.83
C GLY A 104 0.78 0.43 -25.17
N CYS A 105 0.67 0.51 -23.83
CA CYS A 105 -0.54 0.25 -23.06
C CYS A 105 -1.03 -1.21 -23.14
N GLY A 106 -0.11 -2.14 -23.38
CA GLY A 106 -0.39 -3.57 -23.29
C GLY A 106 0.05 -4.12 -21.93
N ASN A 107 -0.58 -5.23 -21.52
CA ASN A 107 -0.14 -5.99 -20.36
C ASN A 107 1.22 -6.66 -20.63
N ALA A 108 2.07 -6.69 -19.62
CA ALA A 108 3.44 -7.16 -19.73
C ALA A 108 3.55 -8.69 -19.70
N SER A 109 3.44 -9.36 -20.85
CA SER A 109 3.45 -10.84 -20.90
C SER A 109 4.69 -11.50 -20.29
N ALA A 110 5.85 -10.83 -20.30
CA ALA A 110 7.10 -11.35 -19.77
C ALA A 110 7.09 -11.59 -18.24
N VAL A 111 6.13 -10.99 -17.53
CA VAL A 111 5.99 -11.06 -16.07
C VAL A 111 4.55 -11.42 -15.68
N ALA A 112 3.82 -12.11 -16.57
CA ALA A 112 2.40 -12.41 -16.40
C ALA A 112 1.57 -11.15 -16.06
N GLY A 113 1.85 -10.03 -16.73
CA GLY A 113 1.27 -8.71 -16.45
C GLY A 113 -0.27 -8.64 -16.54
N ASP A 114 -0.91 -9.68 -17.06
CA ASP A 114 -2.37 -9.84 -17.17
C ASP A 114 -3.03 -10.50 -15.95
N THR A 115 -2.26 -10.92 -14.94
CA THR A 115 -2.78 -11.37 -13.63
C THR A 115 -2.97 -10.20 -12.67
N SER A 116 -3.61 -10.41 -11.52
CA SER A 116 -3.82 -9.38 -10.50
C SER A 116 -2.66 -9.27 -9.51
N ALA A 117 -2.64 -8.17 -8.75
CA ALA A 117 -1.85 -8.03 -7.53
C ALA A 117 -2.73 -7.41 -6.44
N SER A 118 -2.94 -8.17 -5.37
CA SER A 118 -4.00 -7.90 -4.39
C SER A 118 -3.95 -6.49 -3.80
N ASP A 119 -2.76 -5.94 -3.55
CA ASP A 119 -2.63 -4.60 -2.97
C ASP A 119 -3.17 -3.49 -3.89
N GLY A 120 -2.96 -3.60 -5.20
CA GLY A 120 -3.53 -2.69 -6.18
C GLY A 120 -5.06 -2.73 -6.14
N ASP A 121 -5.64 -3.93 -6.17
CA ASP A 121 -7.10 -4.11 -6.19
C ASP A 121 -7.75 -3.66 -4.87
N LEU A 122 -7.13 -3.95 -3.73
CA LEU A 122 -7.57 -3.48 -2.41
C LEU A 122 -7.64 -1.95 -2.35
N ASP A 123 -6.62 -1.26 -2.85
CA ASP A 123 -6.59 0.20 -2.87
C ASP A 123 -7.61 0.79 -3.87
N ILE A 124 -7.79 0.16 -5.05
CA ILE A 124 -8.82 0.55 -6.03
C ILE A 124 -10.22 0.46 -5.41
N ALA A 125 -10.56 -0.67 -4.79
CA ALA A 125 -11.85 -0.88 -4.12
C ALA A 125 -12.11 0.17 -3.03
N TYR A 126 -11.12 0.44 -2.18
CA TYR A 126 -11.23 1.41 -1.11
C TYR A 126 -11.37 2.85 -1.65
N ALA A 127 -10.59 3.19 -2.68
CA ALA A 127 -10.67 4.50 -3.33
C ALA A 127 -12.03 4.75 -3.99
N LEU A 128 -12.65 3.73 -4.59
CA LEU A 128 -14.01 3.82 -5.13
C LEU A 128 -15.06 4.08 -4.04
N LEU A 129 -14.91 3.48 -2.85
CA LEU A 129 -15.78 3.77 -1.71
C LEU A 129 -15.59 5.21 -1.18
N LEU A 130 -14.34 5.70 -1.14
CA LEU A 130 -14.06 7.11 -0.83
C LEU A 130 -14.70 8.03 -1.87
N ALA A 131 -14.63 7.70 -3.16
CA ALA A 131 -15.22 8.49 -4.22
C ALA A 131 -16.75 8.52 -4.12
N HIS A 132 -17.38 7.38 -3.76
CA HIS A 132 -18.80 7.33 -3.45
C HIS A 132 -19.16 8.31 -2.32
N LYS A 133 -18.39 8.33 -1.22
CA LYS A 133 -18.61 9.27 -0.12
C LYS A 133 -18.40 10.72 -0.57
N LYS A 134 -17.37 10.99 -1.37
CA LYS A 134 -16.95 12.34 -1.76
C LYS A 134 -17.90 12.99 -2.78
N TRP A 135 -18.32 12.24 -3.79
CA TRP A 135 -19.03 12.77 -4.97
C TRP A 135 -20.40 12.14 -5.22
N GLY A 136 -20.80 11.14 -4.43
CA GLY A 136 -22.01 10.36 -4.69
C GLY A 136 -21.88 9.46 -5.92
N SER A 137 -22.88 8.60 -6.16
CA SER A 137 -22.85 7.62 -7.26
C SER A 137 -23.97 7.77 -8.28
N SER A 138 -24.50 8.98 -8.44
CA SER A 138 -25.57 9.30 -9.39
C SER A 138 -25.07 9.99 -10.66
N GLY A 139 -23.75 10.14 -10.82
CA GLY A 139 -23.14 10.69 -12.03
C GLY A 139 -22.76 9.60 -13.04
N ASP A 140 -21.89 9.95 -13.98
CA ASP A 140 -21.45 9.05 -15.07
C ASP A 140 -20.78 7.76 -14.58
N VAL A 141 -20.08 7.83 -13.44
CA VAL A 141 -19.51 6.67 -12.76
C VAL A 141 -20.31 6.39 -11.49
N ASN A 142 -20.86 5.19 -11.39
CA ASN A 142 -21.49 4.70 -10.17
C ASN A 142 -20.41 4.09 -9.25
N TYR A 143 -19.67 4.93 -8.52
CA TYR A 143 -18.53 4.48 -7.70
C TYR A 143 -18.88 3.39 -6.69
N ARG A 144 -20.11 3.42 -6.14
CA ARG A 144 -20.57 2.39 -5.19
C ARG A 144 -20.71 1.04 -5.89
N GLN A 145 -21.32 1.01 -7.07
CA GLN A 145 -21.47 -0.22 -7.84
C GLN A 145 -20.11 -0.75 -8.30
N GLU A 146 -19.23 0.13 -8.78
CA GLU A 146 -17.85 -0.23 -9.15
C GLU A 146 -17.11 -0.82 -7.94
N ALA A 147 -17.14 -0.15 -6.78
CA ALA A 147 -16.52 -0.65 -5.56
C ALA A 147 -17.01 -2.05 -5.19
N LEU A 148 -18.34 -2.27 -5.18
CA LEU A 148 -18.91 -3.56 -4.82
C LEU A 148 -18.53 -4.67 -5.80
N LYS A 149 -18.39 -4.34 -7.10
CA LYS A 149 -17.89 -5.28 -8.11
C LYS A 149 -16.45 -5.69 -7.82
N VAL A 150 -15.56 -4.71 -7.56
CA VAL A 150 -14.15 -4.98 -7.24
C VAL A 150 -14.04 -5.77 -5.93
N ILE A 151 -14.76 -5.38 -4.87
CA ILE A 151 -14.77 -6.11 -3.59
C ILE A 151 -15.20 -7.57 -3.78
N ALA A 152 -16.23 -7.83 -4.59
CA ALA A 152 -16.66 -9.20 -4.83
C ALA A 152 -15.60 -10.02 -5.59
N ALA A 153 -14.89 -9.40 -6.54
CA ALA A 153 -13.81 -10.03 -7.27
C ALA A 153 -12.60 -10.35 -6.37
N ILE A 154 -12.17 -9.40 -5.53
CA ILE A 154 -11.11 -9.62 -4.53
C ILE A 154 -11.52 -10.77 -3.60
N ARG A 155 -12.76 -10.79 -3.10
CA ARG A 155 -13.23 -11.87 -2.22
C ARG A 155 -13.14 -13.25 -2.87
N LYS A 156 -13.34 -13.31 -4.19
CA LYS A 156 -13.37 -14.55 -4.97
C LYS A 156 -11.98 -15.05 -5.32
N HIS A 157 -11.03 -14.17 -5.62
CA HIS A 157 -9.74 -14.56 -6.21
C HIS A 157 -8.54 -14.24 -5.32
N ASP A 158 -8.58 -13.13 -4.58
CA ASP A 158 -7.44 -12.65 -3.78
C ASP A 158 -7.57 -13.00 -2.28
N ILE A 159 -8.67 -13.63 -1.86
CA ILE A 159 -8.86 -14.09 -0.48
C ILE A 159 -8.94 -15.62 -0.47
N ASP A 160 -8.12 -16.25 0.37
CA ASP A 160 -8.29 -17.67 0.65
C ASP A 160 -9.63 -17.90 1.36
N ALA A 161 -10.54 -18.60 0.69
CA ALA A 161 -11.93 -18.69 1.16
C ALA A 161 -12.09 -19.47 2.47
N ASP A 162 -11.23 -20.47 2.69
CA ASP A 162 -11.28 -21.36 3.84
C ASP A 162 -10.53 -20.79 5.04
N SER A 163 -9.41 -20.12 4.78
CA SER A 163 -8.49 -19.63 5.83
C SER A 163 -8.57 -18.13 6.06
N HIS A 164 -9.29 -17.40 5.21
CA HIS A 164 -9.51 -15.95 5.31
C HIS A 164 -8.25 -15.08 5.30
N PHE A 165 -7.12 -15.52 4.74
CA PHE A 165 -5.98 -14.63 4.53
C PHE A 165 -6.00 -14.02 3.13
N VAL A 166 -5.43 -12.82 3.00
CA VAL A 166 -5.19 -12.19 1.70
C VAL A 166 -4.05 -12.87 0.97
N ARG A 167 -4.31 -13.34 -0.24
CA ARG A 167 -3.33 -13.92 -1.17
C ARG A 167 -2.53 -12.81 -1.83
N ILE A 168 -1.41 -13.13 -2.47
CA ILE A 168 -0.55 -12.14 -3.16
C ILE A 168 -1.04 -11.78 -4.58
N GLY A 169 -2.05 -12.48 -5.09
CA GLY A 169 -2.77 -12.20 -6.33
C GLY A 169 -3.65 -13.39 -6.73
N ASP A 170 -4.36 -13.24 -7.84
CA ASP A 170 -5.30 -14.23 -8.40
C ASP A 170 -4.63 -15.46 -9.03
N TRP A 171 -3.32 -15.42 -9.22
CA TRP A 171 -2.53 -16.38 -9.99
C TRP A 171 -1.91 -17.49 -9.14
N VAL A 172 -1.96 -17.38 -7.80
CA VAL A 172 -1.17 -18.20 -6.86
C VAL A 172 -1.42 -19.71 -6.93
N ASP A 173 -2.58 -20.13 -7.42
CA ASP A 173 -2.95 -21.54 -7.57
C ASP A 173 -2.48 -22.13 -8.93
N ASP A 174 -2.24 -21.28 -9.93
CA ASP A 174 -2.04 -21.69 -11.32
C ASP A 174 -0.56 -21.77 -11.75
N VAL A 175 0.37 -21.37 -10.86
CA VAL A 175 1.81 -21.32 -11.15
C VAL A 175 2.62 -22.19 -10.19
N ASP A 176 3.79 -22.64 -10.64
CA ASP A 176 4.79 -23.38 -9.85
C ASP A 176 4.16 -24.46 -8.95
N ASP A 177 3.22 -25.23 -9.51
CA ASP A 177 2.46 -26.28 -8.82
C ASP A 177 1.78 -25.82 -7.50
N GLY A 178 1.31 -24.56 -7.47
CA GLY A 178 0.62 -23.97 -6.32
C GLY A 178 1.55 -23.56 -5.19
N GLN A 179 2.86 -23.38 -5.44
CA GLN A 179 3.86 -23.00 -4.43
C GLN A 179 3.47 -21.74 -3.63
N TYR A 180 2.73 -20.82 -4.25
CA TYR A 180 2.38 -19.53 -3.65
C TYR A 180 1.00 -19.52 -2.97
N ALA A 181 0.19 -20.58 -3.11
CA ALA A 181 -1.20 -20.63 -2.63
C ALA A 181 -1.34 -20.28 -1.13
N SER A 182 -0.40 -20.73 -0.29
CA SER A 182 -0.39 -20.46 1.16
C SER A 182 0.49 -19.27 1.56
N THR A 183 0.47 -18.21 0.76
CA THR A 183 1.32 -17.02 0.93
C THR A 183 0.51 -15.74 1.03
N SER A 184 0.96 -14.85 1.90
CA SER A 184 0.51 -13.46 1.97
C SER A 184 1.71 -12.52 1.99
N ARG A 185 1.47 -11.25 1.66
CA ARG A 185 2.47 -10.18 1.67
C ARG A 185 2.09 -9.17 2.75
N SER A 186 3.01 -8.82 3.65
CA SER A 186 2.65 -8.03 4.83
C SER A 186 2.21 -6.59 4.53
N SER A 187 2.57 -6.05 3.37
CA SER A 187 2.05 -4.77 2.86
C SER A 187 0.57 -4.79 2.52
N ASP A 188 -0.03 -5.97 2.40
CA ASP A 188 -1.41 -6.16 1.97
C ASP A 188 -2.34 -6.32 3.18
N PHE A 189 -1.78 -6.22 4.40
CA PHE A 189 -2.50 -6.23 5.67
C PHE A 189 -3.25 -4.91 5.90
N MET A 190 -4.12 -4.56 4.95
CA MET A 190 -4.95 -3.35 4.91
C MET A 190 -6.19 -3.51 5.79
N VAL A 191 -5.97 -3.79 7.07
CA VAL A 191 -6.99 -4.17 8.06
C VAL A 191 -8.16 -3.17 8.18
N SER A 192 -7.93 -1.88 7.94
CA SER A 192 -9.01 -0.87 7.86
C SER A 192 -9.87 -1.02 6.60
N HIS A 193 -9.29 -1.46 5.49
CA HIS A 193 -10.00 -1.68 4.22
C HIS A 193 -10.91 -2.89 4.35
N PHE A 194 -10.43 -3.99 4.93
CA PHE A 194 -11.26 -5.17 5.19
C PHE A 194 -12.48 -4.84 6.05
N LYS A 195 -12.31 -4.04 7.11
CA LYS A 195 -13.44 -3.56 7.92
C LYS A 195 -14.45 -2.79 7.07
N VAL A 196 -13.98 -1.86 6.25
CA VAL A 196 -14.83 -1.06 5.36
C VAL A 196 -15.53 -1.93 4.33
N PHE A 197 -14.87 -2.95 3.78
CA PHE A 197 -15.49 -3.87 2.84
C PHE A 197 -16.62 -4.66 3.49
N ALA A 198 -16.43 -5.14 4.71
CA ALA A 198 -17.52 -5.73 5.50
C ALA A 198 -18.71 -4.75 5.65
N ASP A 199 -18.42 -3.54 6.13
CA ASP A 199 -19.43 -2.50 6.41
C ASP A 199 -20.23 -2.11 5.14
N LYS A 200 -19.58 -2.04 3.97
CA LYS A 200 -20.18 -1.51 2.73
C LYS A 200 -20.77 -2.58 1.81
N SER A 201 -20.21 -3.79 1.80
CA SER A 201 -20.74 -4.92 1.03
C SER A 201 -21.84 -5.68 1.76
N GLY A 202 -21.83 -5.67 3.10
CA GLY A 202 -22.68 -6.53 3.92
C GLY A 202 -22.18 -7.97 4.05
N ASP A 203 -21.00 -8.31 3.52
CA ASP A 203 -20.36 -9.62 3.70
C ASP A 203 -19.50 -9.64 4.98
N PRO A 204 -19.93 -10.34 6.04
CA PRO A 204 -19.21 -10.37 7.31
C PRO A 204 -17.89 -11.16 7.25
N SER A 205 -17.63 -11.93 6.19
CA SER A 205 -16.38 -12.70 6.07
C SER A 205 -15.15 -11.79 5.96
N TRP A 206 -15.32 -10.54 5.55
CA TRP A 206 -14.25 -9.53 5.60
C TRP A 206 -13.78 -9.20 7.02
N TYR A 207 -14.65 -9.31 8.03
CA TYR A 207 -14.18 -9.21 9.42
C TYR A 207 -13.31 -10.41 9.80
N GLN A 208 -13.61 -11.60 9.28
CA GLN A 208 -12.77 -12.78 9.48
C GLN A 208 -11.41 -12.59 8.82
N VAL A 209 -11.37 -11.97 7.63
CA VAL A 209 -10.10 -11.61 6.97
C VAL A 209 -9.26 -10.65 7.81
N ARG A 210 -9.90 -9.63 8.37
CA ARG A 210 -9.26 -8.69 9.30
C ARG A 210 -8.73 -9.39 10.54
N ASP A 211 -9.52 -10.27 11.15
CA ASP A 211 -9.15 -11.01 12.35
C ASP A 211 -8.00 -11.99 12.10
N GLU A 212 -8.02 -12.71 10.98
CA GLU A 212 -6.93 -13.60 10.58
C GLU A 212 -5.65 -12.81 10.30
N THR A 213 -5.75 -11.66 9.64
CA THR A 213 -4.61 -10.77 9.41
C THR A 213 -3.93 -10.36 10.73
N TYR A 214 -4.71 -10.01 11.76
CA TYR A 214 -4.17 -9.74 13.10
C TYR A 214 -3.55 -10.98 13.76
N SER A 215 -4.15 -12.16 13.57
CA SER A 215 -3.62 -13.43 14.06
C SER A 215 -2.26 -13.78 13.43
N ILE A 216 -2.12 -13.60 12.11
CA ILE A 216 -0.87 -13.79 11.37
C ILE A 216 0.22 -12.85 11.91
N MET A 217 -0.09 -11.55 12.05
CA MET A 217 0.85 -10.58 12.64
C MET A 217 1.30 -11.00 14.04
N SER A 218 0.36 -11.44 14.88
CA SER A 218 0.66 -11.92 16.23
C SER A 218 1.59 -13.15 16.22
N ALA A 219 1.32 -14.12 15.34
CA ALA A 219 2.11 -15.34 15.21
C ALA A 219 3.55 -15.05 14.73
N ILE A 220 3.71 -14.19 13.71
CA ILE A 220 5.01 -13.77 13.21
C ILE A 220 5.81 -13.06 14.30
N ARG A 221 5.18 -12.10 14.99
CA ARG A 221 5.83 -11.39 16.08
C ARG A 221 6.27 -12.31 17.20
N ALA A 222 5.39 -13.22 17.65
CA ALA A 222 5.68 -14.10 18.78
C ALA A 222 6.93 -14.96 18.53
N LYS A 223 7.13 -15.42 17.29
CA LYS A 223 8.18 -16.39 16.96
C LYS A 223 9.43 -15.79 16.32
N TYR A 224 9.30 -14.75 15.48
CA TYR A 224 10.39 -14.28 14.63
C TYR A 224 10.82 -12.84 14.90
N SER A 225 9.96 -11.98 15.47
CA SER A 225 10.25 -10.56 15.66
C SER A 225 9.82 -10.01 17.04
N ARG A 226 9.89 -10.85 18.09
CA ARG A 226 9.38 -10.52 19.45
C ARG A 226 9.84 -9.16 19.99
N ASN A 227 11.07 -8.77 19.68
CA ASN A 227 11.71 -7.55 20.19
C ASN A 227 11.55 -6.32 19.28
N THR A 228 11.10 -6.50 18.04
CA THR A 228 11.10 -5.48 17.00
C THR A 228 9.72 -5.23 16.40
N ALA A 229 8.83 -6.23 16.45
CA ALA A 229 7.55 -6.28 15.74
C ALA A 229 7.64 -6.04 14.23
N LEU A 230 8.82 -6.22 13.63
CA LEU A 230 9.00 -6.20 12.18
C LEU A 230 8.23 -7.36 11.53
N MET A 231 7.67 -7.11 10.35
CA MET A 231 7.06 -8.13 9.48
C MET A 231 7.97 -8.40 8.28
N PRO A 232 8.01 -9.65 7.78
CA PRO A 232 8.72 -9.95 6.54
C PRO A 232 7.94 -9.42 5.34
N ASP A 233 8.61 -9.24 4.20
CA ASP A 233 7.94 -8.95 2.92
C ASP A 233 6.87 -10.03 2.63
N PHE A 234 7.26 -11.30 2.70
CA PHE A 234 6.36 -12.44 2.47
C PHE A 234 6.23 -13.36 3.69
N VAL A 235 4.99 -13.79 3.95
CA VAL A 235 4.62 -14.77 4.97
C VAL A 235 4.08 -16.02 4.28
N VAL A 236 4.68 -17.17 4.54
CA VAL A 236 4.34 -18.46 3.94
C VAL A 236 3.80 -19.45 4.98
N ASN A 237 3.31 -20.61 4.52
CA ASN A 237 2.72 -21.68 5.32
C ASN A 237 1.46 -21.26 6.08
N LEU A 238 0.66 -20.38 5.49
CA LEU A 238 -0.63 -19.94 6.04
C LEU A 238 -1.72 -21.01 5.89
N PRO A 239 -2.73 -21.02 6.78
CA PRO A 239 -2.79 -20.29 8.05
C PRO A 239 -2.05 -21.03 9.18
N SER A 240 -1.68 -22.31 8.98
CA SER A 240 -1.34 -23.22 10.07
C SER A 240 -0.03 -22.93 10.78
N LYS A 241 1.03 -22.53 10.06
CA LYS A 241 2.37 -22.28 10.63
C LYS A 241 3.04 -21.07 9.98
N PRO A 242 2.48 -19.85 10.16
CA PRO A 242 3.00 -18.65 9.53
C PRO A 242 4.49 -18.47 9.81
N ARG A 243 5.28 -18.20 8.77
CA ARG A 243 6.72 -17.93 8.89
C ARG A 243 7.20 -16.99 7.79
N PRO A 244 8.33 -16.29 7.98
CA PRO A 244 8.97 -15.57 6.89
C PRO A 244 9.31 -16.49 5.73
N ALA A 245 9.16 -15.99 4.50
CA ALA A 245 9.61 -16.67 3.30
C ALA A 245 11.13 -16.91 3.32
N ALA A 246 11.59 -17.88 2.53
CA ALA A 246 13.02 -18.03 2.29
C ALA A 246 13.50 -16.91 1.34
N ALA A 247 14.81 -16.66 1.29
CA ALA A 247 15.41 -15.78 0.29
C ALA A 247 15.12 -16.31 -1.13
N ASN A 248 14.81 -15.39 -2.05
CA ASN A 248 14.44 -15.66 -3.45
C ASN A 248 13.22 -16.58 -3.57
N PHE A 249 12.27 -16.43 -2.65
CA PHE A 249 10.99 -17.13 -2.74
C PHE A 249 10.15 -16.58 -3.90
N LEU A 250 10.15 -15.26 -4.10
CA LEU A 250 9.46 -14.60 -5.21
C LEU A 250 10.29 -13.44 -5.80
N GLU A 251 10.73 -12.48 -4.98
CA GLU A 251 11.27 -11.21 -5.48
C GLU A 251 12.78 -11.05 -5.25
N GLY A 252 13.33 -11.64 -4.20
CA GLY A 252 14.78 -11.64 -4.01
C GLY A 252 15.29 -12.04 -2.63
N ALA A 253 16.54 -11.69 -2.36
CA ALA A 253 17.26 -12.18 -1.18
C ALA A 253 16.63 -11.76 0.17
N ASN A 254 15.76 -10.74 0.15
CA ASN A 254 15.16 -10.13 1.34
C ASN A 254 13.68 -10.50 1.55
N ASP A 255 13.12 -11.48 0.83
CA ASP A 255 11.70 -11.87 0.93
C ASP A 255 11.25 -12.24 2.36
N GLY A 256 12.16 -12.77 3.17
CA GLY A 256 11.93 -13.09 4.60
C GLY A 256 12.31 -11.98 5.59
N ALA A 257 12.74 -10.82 5.10
CA ALA A 257 13.18 -9.67 5.90
C ALA A 257 12.14 -8.54 5.85
N TYR A 258 12.25 -7.56 6.75
CA TYR A 258 11.51 -6.31 6.61
C TYR A 258 12.21 -5.45 5.56
N SER A 259 11.66 -5.43 4.36
CA SER A 259 12.24 -4.82 3.17
C SER A 259 11.17 -3.99 2.43
N TRP A 260 11.37 -3.73 1.15
CA TRP A 260 10.61 -2.76 0.36
C TRP A 260 9.11 -3.04 0.31
N ASN A 261 8.65 -4.30 0.38
CA ASN A 261 7.22 -4.55 0.53
C ASN A 261 6.77 -4.21 1.95
N ALA A 262 7.36 -4.85 2.95
CA ALA A 262 6.97 -4.71 4.35
C ALA A 262 7.10 -3.28 4.89
N ALA A 263 7.86 -2.40 4.22
CA ALA A 263 7.92 -0.98 4.49
C ALA A 263 6.54 -0.33 4.68
N ARG A 264 5.51 -0.83 3.98
CA ARG A 264 4.13 -0.31 4.01
C ARG A 264 3.29 -0.82 5.19
N TYR A 265 3.62 -1.96 5.78
CA TYR A 265 2.85 -2.57 6.88
C TYR A 265 2.55 -1.58 8.03
N PRO A 266 3.51 -0.74 8.49
CA PRO A 266 3.25 0.18 9.59
C PRO A 266 2.17 1.21 9.27
N TRP A 267 2.12 1.69 8.02
CA TRP A 267 1.09 2.61 7.54
C TRP A 267 -0.27 1.91 7.46
N ARG A 268 -0.34 0.75 6.80
CA ARG A 268 -1.60 0.00 6.60
C ARG A 268 -2.31 -0.30 7.92
N VAL A 269 -1.54 -0.71 8.93
CA VAL A 269 -2.08 -1.02 10.27
C VAL A 269 -2.37 0.25 11.07
N ALA A 270 -1.57 1.31 10.94
CA ALA A 270 -1.78 2.54 11.67
C ALA A 270 -3.10 3.22 11.29
N VAL A 271 -3.48 3.18 10.01
CA VAL A 271 -4.75 3.74 9.53
C VAL A 271 -5.95 3.13 10.27
N ASP A 272 -5.92 1.84 10.61
CA ASP A 272 -7.01 1.17 11.35
C ASP A 272 -7.15 1.70 12.79
N TYR A 273 -6.03 2.02 13.45
CA TYR A 273 -6.07 2.70 14.74
C TYR A 273 -6.56 4.15 14.62
N LEU A 274 -6.05 4.89 13.64
CA LEU A 274 -6.38 6.31 13.46
C LEU A 274 -7.86 6.54 13.11
N LEU A 275 -8.47 5.63 12.34
CA LEU A 275 -9.86 5.76 11.90
C LEU A 275 -10.88 5.09 12.84
N ASP A 276 -10.55 3.94 13.41
CA ASP A 276 -11.51 3.12 14.16
C ASP A 276 -11.06 2.83 15.61
N GLY A 277 -9.89 3.31 16.04
CA GLY A 277 -9.39 3.10 17.40
C GLY A 277 -9.05 1.64 17.71
N GLU A 278 -8.78 0.80 16.69
CA GLU A 278 -8.59 -0.64 16.84
C GLU A 278 -7.41 -0.98 17.78
N PRO A 279 -7.66 -1.55 18.98
CA PRO A 279 -6.61 -1.80 19.95
C PRO A 279 -5.56 -2.81 19.46
N ARG A 280 -5.90 -3.72 18.53
CA ARG A 280 -4.94 -4.66 17.95
C ARG A 280 -3.91 -3.98 17.05
N ALA A 281 -4.27 -2.92 16.31
CA ALA A 281 -3.34 -2.10 15.55
C ALA A 281 -2.31 -1.44 16.48
N LEU A 282 -2.79 -0.83 17.56
CA LEU A 282 -1.93 -0.24 18.58
C LEU A 282 -0.97 -1.28 19.21
N ALA A 283 -1.50 -2.45 19.57
CA ALA A 283 -0.71 -3.53 20.15
C ALA A 283 0.35 -4.10 19.19
N ALA A 284 0.09 -4.06 17.88
CA ALA A 284 1.03 -4.47 16.84
C ALA A 284 2.15 -3.43 16.64
N LEU A 285 1.83 -2.13 16.63
CA LEU A 285 2.76 -1.06 16.22
C LEU A 285 3.51 -0.38 17.36
N LYS A 286 2.97 -0.35 18.59
CA LYS A 286 3.67 0.24 19.75
C LYS A 286 5.07 -0.35 20.00
N PRO A 287 5.28 -1.68 19.93
CA PRO A 287 6.61 -2.27 20.06
C PRO A 287 7.55 -1.88 18.91
N LEU A 288 7.02 -1.77 17.68
CA LEU A 288 7.77 -1.32 16.50
C LEU A 288 8.30 0.10 16.69
N ASN A 289 7.42 1.04 17.05
CA ASN A 289 7.78 2.42 17.36
C ASN A 289 8.84 2.50 18.47
N SER A 290 8.64 1.73 19.54
CA SER A 290 9.59 1.69 20.66
C SER A 290 10.96 1.15 20.24
N TRP A 291 11.00 0.11 19.42
CA TRP A 291 12.24 -0.48 18.93
C TRP A 291 12.96 0.46 17.98
N VAL A 292 12.27 1.03 16.99
CA VAL A 292 12.92 1.82 15.95
C VAL A 292 13.54 3.11 16.50
N VAL A 293 12.91 3.74 17.49
CA VAL A 293 13.48 4.89 18.20
C VAL A 293 14.78 4.49 18.92
N ARG A 294 14.83 3.34 19.57
CA ARG A 294 16.07 2.84 20.21
C ARG A 294 17.14 2.48 19.18
N ALA A 295 16.76 1.81 18.09
CA ALA A 295 17.69 1.36 17.05
C ALA A 295 18.37 2.53 16.32
N THR A 296 17.70 3.68 16.24
CA THR A 296 18.19 4.88 15.55
C THR A 296 18.68 5.96 16.50
N GLY A 297 18.42 5.86 17.80
CA GLY A 297 18.61 6.96 18.74
C GLY A 297 17.70 8.16 18.45
N GLY A 298 16.54 7.93 17.82
CA GLY A 298 15.60 8.97 17.41
C GLY A 298 16.03 9.78 16.19
N ASP A 299 17.01 9.30 15.42
CA ASP A 299 17.53 9.95 14.22
C ASP A 299 17.06 9.23 12.94
N PRO A 300 16.14 9.82 12.15
CA PRO A 300 15.63 9.20 10.92
C PRO A 300 16.72 8.85 9.90
N THR A 301 17.84 9.57 9.90
CA THR A 301 18.93 9.33 8.93
C THR A 301 19.63 7.98 9.14
N LYS A 302 19.44 7.36 10.31
CA LYS A 302 19.99 6.05 10.65
C LYS A 302 19.05 4.90 10.33
N LEU A 303 17.81 5.16 9.91
CA LEU A 303 16.90 4.10 9.47
C LEU A 303 17.51 3.36 8.27
N ALA A 304 17.60 2.03 8.35
CA ALA A 304 17.92 1.21 7.20
C ALA A 304 16.65 0.99 6.36
N ASP A 305 16.83 0.73 5.06
CA ASP A 305 15.75 0.32 4.16
C ASP A 305 15.59 -1.21 4.08
N THR A 306 16.36 -1.96 4.85
CA THR A 306 16.15 -3.40 5.03
C THR A 306 16.67 -3.84 6.38
N TYR A 307 15.84 -4.55 7.13
CA TYR A 307 16.20 -5.16 8.41
C TYR A 307 15.87 -6.64 8.43
N LEU A 308 16.79 -7.46 8.93
CA LEU A 308 16.41 -8.78 9.43
C LEU A 308 15.38 -8.59 10.54
N LEU A 309 14.47 -9.56 10.73
CA LEU A 309 13.41 -9.46 11.75
C LEU A 309 13.95 -9.34 13.19
N SER A 310 15.21 -9.73 13.42
CA SER A 310 15.94 -9.49 14.68
C SER A 310 16.26 -8.00 14.95
N GLY A 311 16.11 -7.13 13.96
CA GLY A 311 16.40 -5.70 14.02
C GLY A 311 17.80 -5.31 13.55
N LYS A 312 18.59 -6.27 13.06
CA LYS A 312 19.89 -5.97 12.44
C LYS A 312 19.67 -5.48 10.99
N PRO A 313 20.30 -4.38 10.55
CA PRO A 313 20.29 -3.99 9.15
C PRO A 313 20.80 -5.11 8.24
N GLY A 314 20.22 -5.26 7.05
CA GLY A 314 20.73 -6.15 6.01
C GLY A 314 22.12 -5.72 5.54
N SER A 315 22.94 -6.66 5.04
CA SER A 315 24.32 -6.38 4.61
C SER A 315 24.40 -5.35 3.48
N GLU A 316 23.40 -5.34 2.60
CA GLU A 316 23.31 -4.42 1.45
C GLU A 316 22.27 -3.32 1.67
N SER A 317 21.78 -3.17 2.91
CA SER A 317 20.78 -2.14 3.22
C SER A 317 21.34 -0.74 3.02
N GLY A 318 20.60 0.07 2.29
CA GLY A 318 20.75 1.52 2.30
C GLY A 318 20.22 2.11 3.59
N ARG A 319 20.33 3.43 3.69
CA ARG A 319 19.83 4.19 4.84
C ARG A 319 19.06 5.40 4.42
N ASN A 320 18.21 5.86 5.33
CA ASN A 320 17.42 7.06 5.17
C ASN A 320 16.58 7.00 3.89
N SER A 321 15.95 5.86 3.55
CA SER A 321 14.98 5.82 2.44
C SER A 321 13.70 6.55 2.84
N VAL A 322 13.16 7.42 1.98
CA VAL A 322 11.97 8.20 2.31
C VAL A 322 10.74 7.32 2.49
N ALA A 323 10.66 6.19 1.77
CA ALA A 323 9.57 5.23 1.87
C ALA A 323 9.43 4.74 3.33
N PHE A 324 10.53 4.26 3.90
CA PHE A 324 10.60 3.75 5.27
C PHE A 324 10.35 4.84 6.31
N VAL A 325 10.97 6.01 6.14
CA VAL A 325 10.75 7.18 7.01
C VAL A 325 9.27 7.55 7.03
N SER A 326 8.62 7.59 5.88
CA SER A 326 7.24 8.06 5.72
C SER A 326 6.23 7.09 6.33
N MET A 327 6.36 5.79 6.07
CA MET A 327 5.44 4.79 6.63
C MET A 327 5.59 4.66 8.15
N LEU A 328 6.81 4.77 8.68
CA LEU A 328 7.05 4.85 10.13
C LEU A 328 6.54 6.17 10.73
N ALA A 329 6.48 7.26 9.96
CA ALA A 329 5.88 8.51 10.43
C ALA A 329 4.39 8.34 10.69
N VAL A 330 3.68 7.64 9.81
CA VAL A 330 2.27 7.31 10.06
C VAL A 330 2.15 6.44 11.31
N SER A 331 2.98 5.39 11.43
CA SER A 331 2.98 4.54 12.62
C SER A 331 3.26 5.31 13.91
N ALA A 332 4.16 6.29 13.90
CA ALA A 332 4.47 7.12 15.07
C ALA A 332 3.28 7.99 15.50
N SER A 333 2.40 8.38 14.56
CA SER A 333 1.26 9.26 14.84
C SER A 333 0.15 8.65 15.70
N ILE A 334 0.17 7.33 15.92
CA ILE A 334 -0.85 6.61 16.70
C ILE A 334 -0.77 6.87 18.22
N GLU A 335 0.34 7.39 18.74
CA GLU A 335 0.50 7.64 20.18
C GLU A 335 1.23 8.97 20.48
N PRO A 336 0.71 9.83 21.38
CA PRO A 336 1.34 11.10 21.74
C PRO A 336 2.76 10.97 22.30
N SER A 337 3.12 9.84 22.91
CA SER A 337 4.46 9.58 23.44
C SER A 337 5.55 9.60 22.34
N ASN A 338 5.17 9.40 21.08
CA ASN A 338 6.09 9.44 19.94
C ASN A 338 6.28 10.85 19.36
N GLN A 339 5.70 11.91 19.93
CA GLN A 339 5.65 13.23 19.28
C GLN A 339 7.03 13.75 18.82
N ARG A 340 8.08 13.59 19.63
CA ARG A 340 9.45 14.00 19.24
C ARG A 340 9.98 13.20 18.06
N TRP A 341 9.68 11.91 18.02
CA TRP A 341 10.07 11.02 16.93
C TRP A 341 9.29 11.35 15.66
N LEU A 342 7.96 11.52 15.75
CA LEU A 342 7.11 11.97 14.64
C LEU A 342 7.59 13.30 14.06
N ASN A 343 7.94 14.27 14.90
CA ASN A 343 8.47 15.56 14.44
C ASN A 343 9.79 15.39 13.67
N SER A 344 10.66 14.48 14.12
CA SER A 344 11.95 14.21 13.46
C SER A 344 11.74 13.55 12.10
N LEU A 345 10.84 12.56 12.03
CA LEU A 345 10.44 11.91 10.78
C LEU A 345 9.82 12.90 9.79
N TRP A 346 8.88 13.73 10.27
CA TRP A 346 8.25 14.77 9.45
C TRP A 346 9.27 15.76 8.90
N ALA A 347 10.18 16.26 9.75
CA ALA A 347 11.24 17.17 9.32
C ALA A 347 12.15 16.53 8.26
N ASN A 348 12.51 15.25 8.43
CA ASN A 348 13.32 14.51 7.45
C ASN A 348 12.60 14.35 6.11
N MET A 349 11.36 13.84 6.10
CA MET A 349 10.67 13.54 4.85
C MET A 349 10.21 14.81 4.12
N SER A 350 9.73 15.84 4.84
CA SER A 350 9.19 17.06 4.23
C SER A 350 10.25 17.88 3.48
N GLN A 351 11.51 17.84 3.92
CA GLN A 351 12.63 18.52 3.27
C GLN A 351 13.07 17.86 1.95
N ARG A 352 12.68 16.61 1.70
CA ARG A 352 13.08 15.90 0.47
C ARG A 352 12.36 16.45 -0.74
N THR A 353 13.14 16.81 -1.76
CA THR A 353 12.59 17.26 -3.04
C THR A 353 12.09 16.07 -3.85
N ILE A 354 11.16 16.30 -4.79
CA ILE A 354 10.65 15.25 -5.67
C ILE A 354 11.76 14.58 -6.49
N ALA A 355 12.79 15.33 -6.89
CA ALA A 355 13.88 14.79 -7.70
C ALA A 355 14.79 13.83 -6.92
N ALA A 356 14.82 13.94 -5.59
CA ALA A 356 15.72 13.16 -4.73
C ALA A 356 15.28 11.70 -4.55
N GLU A 357 14.02 11.37 -4.88
CA GLU A 357 13.41 10.07 -4.62
C GLU A 357 12.74 9.56 -5.89
N ASP A 358 12.49 8.25 -5.97
CA ASP A 358 11.75 7.63 -7.07
C ASP A 358 10.22 7.73 -6.89
N TYR A 359 9.47 7.19 -7.85
CA TYR A 359 8.01 7.06 -7.78
C TYR A 359 7.56 6.51 -6.42
N TYR A 360 8.17 5.43 -5.96
CA TYR A 360 7.70 4.69 -4.81
C TYR A 360 7.89 5.50 -3.53
N GLY A 361 9.09 6.02 -3.31
CA GLY A 361 9.40 6.90 -2.20
C GLY A 361 8.55 8.17 -2.18
N ASN A 362 8.42 8.86 -3.32
CA ASN A 362 7.60 10.07 -3.41
C ASN A 362 6.11 9.80 -3.18
N THR A 363 5.58 8.68 -3.68
CA THR A 363 4.16 8.33 -3.52
C THR A 363 3.84 7.95 -2.08
N LEU A 364 4.67 7.12 -1.45
CA LEU A 364 4.51 6.78 -0.03
C LEU A 364 4.68 7.99 0.89
N LYS A 365 5.61 8.90 0.58
CA LYS A 365 5.72 10.20 1.27
C LYS A 365 4.42 10.98 1.18
N LEU A 366 3.82 11.11 -0.01
CA LEU A 366 2.58 11.85 -0.19
C LEU A 366 1.43 11.21 0.60
N LEU A 367 1.27 9.89 0.52
CA LEU A 367 0.26 9.16 1.29
C LEU A 367 0.45 9.35 2.81
N ALA A 368 1.69 9.30 3.31
CA ALA A 368 1.98 9.59 4.71
C ALA A 368 1.62 11.03 5.10
N MET A 369 1.93 12.00 4.24
CA MET A 369 1.57 13.40 4.47
C MET A 369 0.05 13.57 4.55
N ILE A 370 -0.72 12.95 3.65
CA ILE A 370 -2.19 12.93 3.69
C ILE A 370 -2.70 12.38 5.02
N THR A 371 -2.18 11.22 5.45
CA THR A 371 -2.63 10.60 6.71
C THR A 371 -2.28 11.44 7.94
N ILE A 372 -1.03 11.90 8.07
CA ILE A 372 -0.55 12.61 9.27
C ILE A 372 -1.19 14.00 9.41
N SER A 373 -1.53 14.65 8.29
CA SER A 373 -2.23 15.94 8.31
C SER A 373 -3.74 15.81 8.50
N GLY A 374 -4.27 14.59 8.63
CA GLY A 374 -5.69 14.35 8.96
C GLY A 374 -6.64 14.35 7.76
N HIS A 375 -6.12 14.26 6.53
CA HIS A 375 -6.94 14.22 5.31
C HIS A 375 -7.25 12.80 4.83
N TRP A 376 -6.80 11.76 5.54
CA TRP A 376 -7.27 10.40 5.31
C TRP A 376 -8.58 10.17 6.04
N GLU A 377 -9.69 10.15 5.30
CA GLU A 377 -11.02 9.91 5.86
C GLU A 377 -11.46 8.46 5.74
N LYS A 378 -12.45 8.06 6.56
CA LYS A 378 -13.18 6.80 6.41
C LYS A 378 -14.32 6.95 5.40
N PRO A 379 -14.49 6.03 4.42
CA PRO A 379 -15.56 6.08 3.42
C PRO A 379 -16.97 5.75 3.92
#